data_AF-A0A3D3ZQD2-F1
#
_entry.id   AF-A0A3D3ZQD2-F1
#
_cell.length_a   1.000
_cell.length_b   1.000
_cell.length_c   1.000
_cell.angle_alpha   90.00
_cell.angle_beta   90.00
_cell.angle_gamma   90.00
#
_symmetry.space_group_name_H-M   'P 1'
#
loop_
_entity.id
_entity.type
_entity.pdbx_description
1 polymer ?
#
loop_
_entity_poly.entity_id
_entity_poly.type
_entity_poly.pdbx_seq_one_letter_code
_entity_poly.pdbx_strand_id
1 'polypeptide(L)'
;GREMAEEWQRAFEVWNTMAREAAQYLANMLQAAQQGRPDLEAYQSYKAAVVAYVHGFAQALTQYSRRIRTLLATWSETGKKDRLVEIIAQHLEPPAPTLENRSTQEELVQEARNQLEALMNWFDLGKNADSFRRNALAEVDKVVRRASVLAASTRPNANYATNLHLLAQQLLQAKDGETAQQIFSLAFANMLPVHLPESLAGAPSATFDGKEGSAWQEPPTVTPRLRPISRANRGEHALEDPVIDNRTIIRNLVNQYEEKRQQELQRFARLFSTAHLDLGMLKQITIEERAVLLAVIDGCQSDARRQYRAPDGSVIVLLNPDEQTYTALRAPDGVLLLPRYRLQREEVQGGAA
;
A
#
# COMPACT_ATOMS: atom_id res chain seq x y z
N GLY A 1 42.93 13.05 -18.78
CA GLY A 1 42.63 11.89 -19.65
C GLY A 1 42.45 10.67 -18.78
N ARG A 2 43.54 10.01 -18.42
CA ARG A 2 43.53 8.76 -17.63
C ARG A 2 42.75 8.80 -16.32
N GLU A 3 43.00 9.79 -15.47
CA GLU A 3 42.26 9.93 -14.19
C GLU A 3 40.74 10.07 -14.38
N MET A 4 40.30 10.80 -15.41
CA MET A 4 38.87 10.92 -15.74
C MET A 4 38.28 9.60 -16.22
N ALA A 5 39.04 8.83 -16.99
CA ALA A 5 38.62 7.49 -17.43
C ALA A 5 38.47 6.55 -16.21
N GLU A 6 39.43 6.56 -15.29
CA GLU A 6 39.37 5.75 -14.06
C GLU A 6 38.22 6.14 -13.13
N GLU A 7 37.92 7.45 -13.01
CA GLU A 7 36.73 7.93 -12.27
C GLU A 7 35.42 7.54 -12.97
N TRP A 8 35.37 7.61 -14.31
CA TRP A 8 34.22 7.14 -15.07
C TRP A 8 33.96 5.65 -14.83
N GLN A 9 35.00 4.83 -14.93
CA GLN A 9 34.87 3.38 -14.73
C GLN A 9 34.34 3.06 -13.33
N ARG A 10 34.88 3.72 -12.30
CA ARG A 10 34.38 3.59 -10.92
C ARG A 10 32.91 3.99 -10.82
N ALA A 11 32.52 5.13 -11.41
CA ALA A 11 31.13 5.58 -11.39
C ALA A 11 30.19 4.60 -12.12
N PHE A 12 30.62 4.06 -13.26
CA PHE A 12 29.87 3.09 -14.06
C PHE A 12 29.70 1.76 -13.33
N GLU A 13 30.76 1.24 -12.70
CA GLU A 13 30.71 0.01 -11.89
C GLU A 13 29.81 0.16 -10.67
N VAL A 14 29.87 1.29 -9.97
CA VAL A 14 28.98 1.62 -8.85
C VAL A 14 27.53 1.66 -9.32
N TRP A 15 27.24 2.34 -10.43
CA TRP A 15 25.90 2.39 -11.01
C TRP A 15 25.40 0.99 -11.42
N ASN A 16 26.22 0.20 -12.12
CA ASN A 16 25.83 -1.12 -12.62
C ASN A 16 25.57 -2.09 -11.46
N THR A 17 26.42 -2.06 -10.43
CA THR A 17 26.23 -2.83 -9.20
C THR A 17 24.94 -2.43 -8.49
N MET A 18 24.72 -1.12 -8.30
CA MET A 18 23.48 -0.59 -7.71
C MET A 18 22.24 -1.02 -8.51
N ALA A 19 22.24 -0.88 -9.84
CA ALA A 19 21.10 -1.22 -10.68
C ALA A 19 20.77 -2.72 -10.60
N ARG A 20 21.79 -3.58 -10.63
CA ARG A 20 21.65 -5.03 -10.52
C ARG A 20 21.16 -5.46 -9.14
N GLU A 21 21.79 -4.98 -8.07
CA GLU A 21 21.42 -5.31 -6.69
C GLU A 21 20.00 -4.85 -6.37
N ALA A 22 19.63 -3.63 -6.80
CA ALA A 22 18.28 -3.11 -6.61
C ALA A 22 17.23 -3.98 -7.31
N ALA A 23 17.48 -4.38 -8.57
CA ALA A 23 16.58 -5.27 -9.31
C ALA A 23 16.46 -6.66 -8.66
N GLN A 24 17.58 -7.24 -8.24
CA GLN A 24 17.61 -8.53 -7.55
C GLN A 24 16.86 -8.47 -6.22
N TYR A 25 17.06 -7.41 -5.44
CA TYR A 25 16.38 -7.23 -4.17
C TYR A 25 14.87 -7.13 -4.33
N LEU A 26 14.40 -6.37 -5.32
CA LEU A 26 12.97 -6.21 -5.61
C LEU A 26 12.35 -7.55 -6.08
N ALA A 27 13.06 -8.33 -6.89
CA ALA A 27 12.64 -9.67 -7.31
C ALA A 27 12.56 -10.65 -6.13
N ASN A 28 13.58 -10.70 -5.27
CA ASN A 28 13.59 -11.53 -4.08
C ASN A 28 12.46 -11.15 -3.11
N MET A 29 12.17 -9.86 -2.98
CA MET A 29 11.09 -9.34 -2.14
C MET A 29 9.70 -9.77 -2.67
N LEU A 30 9.48 -9.71 -3.99
CA LEU A 30 8.26 -10.19 -4.62
C LEU A 30 8.06 -11.69 -4.39
N GLN A 31 9.13 -12.48 -4.47
CA GLN A 31 9.10 -13.91 -4.17
C GLN A 31 8.81 -14.18 -2.69
N ALA A 32 9.50 -13.48 -1.77
CA ALA A 32 9.26 -13.61 -0.33
C ALA A 32 7.83 -13.21 0.07
N ALA A 33 7.25 -12.23 -0.63
CA ALA A 33 5.85 -11.83 -0.46
C ALA A 33 4.84 -12.88 -0.97
N GLN A 34 5.25 -13.80 -1.84
CA GLN A 34 4.40 -14.87 -2.38
C GLN A 34 4.47 -16.16 -1.57
N GLN A 35 5.59 -16.42 -0.87
CA GLN A 35 5.70 -17.57 0.01
C GLN A 35 4.95 -17.30 1.33
N GLY A 36 4.07 -18.25 1.70
CA GLY A 36 2.98 -18.06 2.67
C GLY A 36 3.39 -17.72 4.11
N ARG A 37 2.36 -17.26 4.86
CA ARG A 37 2.31 -16.83 6.28
C ARG A 37 3.63 -16.91 7.07
N PRO A 38 4.46 -15.85 7.03
CA PRO A 38 5.54 -15.68 7.98
C PRO A 38 5.00 -15.47 9.41
N ASP A 39 5.74 -15.95 10.40
CA ASP A 39 5.58 -15.59 11.80
C ASP A 39 5.55 -14.06 11.96
N LEU A 40 4.71 -13.51 12.86
CA LEU A 40 4.50 -12.08 13.03
C LEU A 40 5.81 -11.35 13.34
N GLU A 41 6.66 -11.94 14.19
CA GLU A 41 7.94 -11.36 14.59
C GLU A 41 8.92 -11.32 13.41
N ALA A 42 8.99 -12.41 12.65
CA ALA A 42 9.75 -12.47 11.40
C ALA A 42 9.24 -11.45 10.37
N TYR A 43 7.93 -11.26 10.27
CA TYR A 43 7.33 -10.30 9.35
C TYR A 43 7.55 -8.84 9.77
N GLN A 44 7.57 -8.55 11.07
CA GLN A 44 7.87 -7.20 11.58
C GLN A 44 9.33 -6.81 11.31
N SER A 45 10.27 -7.73 11.55
CA SER A 45 11.68 -7.55 11.20
C SER A 45 11.88 -7.36 9.69
N TYR A 46 11.18 -8.16 8.88
CA TYR A 46 11.15 -8.01 7.42
C TYR A 46 10.60 -6.64 6.99
N LYS A 47 9.48 -6.19 7.57
CA LYS A 47 8.92 -4.85 7.32
C LYS A 47 9.94 -3.76 7.64
N ALA A 48 10.58 -3.82 8.80
CA ALA A 48 11.55 -2.80 9.22
C ALA A 48 12.72 -2.71 8.22
N ALA A 49 13.26 -3.87 7.79
CA ALA A 49 14.32 -3.93 6.79
C ALA A 49 13.87 -3.39 5.42
N VAL A 50 12.68 -3.79 4.94
CA VAL A 50 12.13 -3.33 3.65
C VAL A 50 11.85 -1.83 3.67
N VAL A 51 11.20 -1.32 4.72
CA VAL A 51 10.91 0.12 4.85
C VAL A 51 12.22 0.91 4.92
N ALA A 52 13.20 0.51 5.73
CA ALA A 52 14.46 1.25 5.82
C ALA A 52 15.23 1.26 4.49
N TYR A 53 15.37 0.10 3.85
CA TYR A 53 16.23 -0.06 2.69
C TYR A 53 15.56 0.39 1.38
N VAL A 54 14.35 -0.10 1.08
CA VAL A 54 13.67 0.15 -0.20
C VAL A 54 13.10 1.57 -0.25
N HIS A 55 12.52 2.06 0.86
CA HIS A 55 12.02 3.43 0.90
C HIS A 55 13.16 4.45 0.83
N GLY A 56 14.23 4.25 1.61
CA GLY A 56 15.40 5.12 1.60
C GLY A 56 16.04 5.19 0.21
N PHE A 57 16.17 4.04 -0.47
CA PHE A 57 16.67 4.00 -1.84
C PHE A 57 15.74 4.70 -2.85
N ALA A 58 14.42 4.49 -2.76
CA ALA A 58 13.46 5.18 -3.62
C ALA A 58 13.45 6.71 -3.41
N GLN A 59 13.65 7.16 -2.17
CA GLN A 59 13.81 8.59 -1.85
C GLN A 59 15.12 9.14 -2.44
N ALA A 60 16.24 8.44 -2.29
CA ALA A 60 17.51 8.81 -2.90
C ALA A 60 17.39 8.91 -4.42
N LEU A 61 16.73 7.95 -5.08
CA LEU A 61 16.45 8.03 -6.52
C LEU A 61 15.60 9.26 -6.87
N THR A 62 14.61 9.61 -6.05
CA THR A 62 13.80 10.82 -6.28
C THR A 62 14.68 12.08 -6.26
N GLN A 63 15.60 12.17 -5.30
CA GLN A 63 16.46 13.33 -5.11
C GLN A 63 17.56 13.43 -6.17
N TYR A 64 18.25 12.33 -6.46
CA TYR A 64 19.47 12.33 -7.26
C TYR A 64 19.21 12.07 -8.75
N SER A 65 18.19 11.30 -9.14
CA SER A 65 17.92 11.00 -10.56
C SER A 65 17.65 12.25 -11.37
N ARG A 66 16.93 13.23 -10.79
CA ARG A 66 16.70 14.52 -11.45
C ARG A 66 18.01 15.27 -11.70
N ARG A 67 18.90 15.32 -10.71
CA ARG A 67 20.21 16.01 -10.82
C ARG A 67 21.10 15.33 -11.86
N ILE A 68 21.17 14.01 -11.84
CA ILE A 68 21.95 13.21 -12.79
C ILE A 68 21.42 13.42 -14.21
N ARG A 69 20.10 13.34 -14.41
CA ARG A 69 19.44 13.60 -15.70
C ARG A 69 19.77 14.98 -16.24
N THR A 70 19.66 16.03 -15.42
CA THR A 70 20.01 17.39 -15.84
C THR A 70 21.49 17.49 -16.24
N LEU A 71 22.39 16.90 -15.47
CA LEU A 71 23.82 16.88 -15.78
C LEU A 71 24.11 16.20 -17.14
N LEU A 72 23.51 15.02 -17.37
CA LEU A 72 23.68 14.25 -18.60
C LEU A 72 23.08 14.93 -19.83
N ALA A 73 21.95 15.64 -19.66
CA ALA A 73 21.37 16.47 -20.71
C ALA A 73 22.34 17.60 -21.11
N THR A 74 22.90 18.31 -20.13
CA THR A 74 23.92 19.35 -20.39
C THR A 74 25.16 18.78 -21.08
N TRP A 75 25.57 17.56 -20.74
CA TRP A 75 26.72 16.92 -21.41
C TRP A 75 26.46 16.61 -22.88
N SER A 76 25.23 16.23 -23.21
CA SER A 76 24.79 16.01 -24.60
C SER A 76 24.80 17.33 -25.39
N GLU A 77 24.24 18.40 -24.81
CA GLU A 77 24.15 19.71 -25.47
C GLU A 77 25.52 20.36 -25.69
N THR A 78 26.46 20.15 -24.78
CA THR A 78 27.79 20.79 -24.82
C THR A 78 28.86 19.96 -25.55
N GLY A 79 28.52 18.80 -26.10
CA GLY A 79 29.47 17.88 -26.73
C GLY A 79 30.45 17.20 -25.75
N LYS A 80 30.26 17.40 -24.43
CA LYS A 80 31.08 16.74 -23.39
C LYS A 80 30.87 15.23 -23.39
N LYS A 81 29.69 14.76 -23.84
CA LYS A 81 29.38 13.34 -24.05
C LYS A 81 30.42 12.67 -24.95
N ASP A 82 30.61 13.21 -26.15
CA ASP A 82 31.49 12.63 -27.15
C ASP A 82 32.96 12.72 -26.74
N ARG A 83 33.32 13.85 -26.10
CA ARG A 83 34.68 14.01 -25.56
C ARG A 83 35.00 13.03 -24.44
N LEU A 84 34.02 12.66 -23.61
CA LEU A 84 34.19 11.65 -22.57
C LEU A 84 34.34 10.25 -23.19
N VAL A 85 33.58 9.92 -24.23
CA VAL A 85 33.73 8.68 -25.02
C VAL A 85 35.15 8.55 -25.56
N GLU A 86 35.69 9.61 -26.16
CA GLU A 86 37.08 9.63 -26.66
C GLU A 86 38.09 9.41 -25.53
N ILE A 87 37.91 10.08 -24.39
CA ILE A 87 38.80 9.94 -23.22
C ILE A 87 38.77 8.51 -22.67
N ILE A 88 37.59 7.89 -22.57
CA ILE A 88 37.43 6.50 -22.13
C ILE A 88 38.15 5.57 -23.10
N ALA A 89 37.85 5.67 -24.40
CA ALA A 89 38.42 4.80 -25.43
C ALA A 89 39.95 4.92 -25.55
N GLN A 90 40.52 6.07 -25.21
CA GLN A 90 41.97 6.30 -25.25
C GLN A 90 42.73 5.85 -24.00
N HIS A 91 42.05 5.72 -22.85
CA HIS A 91 42.71 5.59 -21.56
C HIS A 91 42.24 4.42 -20.69
N LEU A 92 41.08 3.84 -20.97
CA LEU A 92 40.65 2.58 -20.37
C LEU A 92 41.04 1.44 -21.32
N GLU A 93 42.20 0.84 -21.06
CA GLU A 93 42.49 -0.48 -21.63
C GLU A 93 41.71 -1.55 -20.83
N PRO A 94 41.13 -2.56 -21.49
CA PRO A 94 40.44 -3.63 -20.79
C PRO A 94 41.41 -4.38 -19.85
N PRO A 95 40.94 -4.83 -18.67
CA PRO A 95 41.76 -5.62 -17.76
C PRO A 95 42.05 -6.98 -18.40
N ALA A 96 43.27 -7.10 -18.91
CA ALA A 96 43.92 -8.29 -19.49
C ALA A 96 43.49 -8.69 -20.93
N PRO A 97 44.30 -8.33 -21.94
CA PRO A 97 44.41 -9.10 -23.16
C PRO A 97 45.66 -9.99 -23.07
N THR A 98 45.48 -11.31 -23.07
CA THR A 98 46.42 -12.19 -23.76
C THR A 98 46.68 -11.59 -25.16
N LEU A 99 47.93 -11.59 -25.61
CA LEU A 99 48.44 -10.84 -26.77
C LEU A 99 47.64 -10.99 -28.09
N GLU A 100 46.75 -11.98 -28.18
CA GLU A 100 45.96 -12.32 -29.37
C GLU A 100 44.60 -11.60 -29.47
N ASN A 101 44.10 -10.92 -28.42
CA ASN A 101 42.77 -10.27 -28.43
C ASN A 101 42.82 -8.81 -27.96
N ARG A 102 43.55 -7.95 -28.69
CA ARG A 102 43.46 -6.50 -28.48
C ARG A 102 42.25 -5.96 -29.23
N SER A 103 41.30 -5.37 -28.50
CA SER A 103 40.16 -4.67 -29.10
C SER A 103 40.65 -3.55 -30.01
N THR A 104 39.98 -3.37 -31.14
CA THR A 104 40.29 -2.28 -32.06
C THR A 104 39.87 -0.93 -31.45
N GLN A 105 40.47 0.18 -31.93
CA GLN A 105 40.10 1.52 -31.45
C GLN A 105 38.60 1.80 -31.66
N GLU A 106 38.02 1.29 -32.75
CA GLU A 106 36.60 1.43 -33.06
C GLU A 106 35.72 0.69 -32.04
N GLU A 107 36.13 -0.51 -31.63
CA GLU A 107 35.45 -1.29 -30.58
C GLU A 107 35.49 -0.59 -29.23
N LEU A 108 36.63 -0.01 -28.84
CA LEU A 108 36.77 0.73 -27.58
C LEU A 108 35.89 1.98 -27.54
N VAL A 109 35.80 2.71 -28.66
CA VAL A 109 34.88 3.84 -28.80
C VAL A 109 33.44 3.38 -28.71
N GLN A 110 33.09 2.27 -29.35
CA GLN A 110 31.72 1.76 -29.32
C GLN A 110 31.32 1.28 -27.91
N GLU A 111 32.22 0.60 -27.20
CA GLU A 111 31.98 0.18 -25.82
C GLU A 111 31.78 1.38 -24.89
N ALA A 112 32.62 2.41 -24.99
CA ALA A 112 32.47 3.65 -24.24
C ALA A 112 31.12 4.34 -24.52
N ARG A 113 30.66 4.34 -25.78
CA ARG A 113 29.33 4.84 -26.16
C ARG A 113 28.22 4.02 -25.51
N ASN A 114 28.31 2.69 -25.58
CA ASN A 114 27.31 1.79 -25.01
C ASN A 114 27.17 2.01 -23.49
N GLN A 115 28.27 2.15 -22.77
CA GLN A 115 28.27 2.42 -21.32
C GLN A 115 27.55 3.74 -21.00
N LEU A 116 27.89 4.81 -21.72
CA LEU A 116 27.28 6.12 -21.51
C LEU A 116 25.79 6.09 -21.82
N GLU A 117 25.40 5.45 -22.92
CA GLU A 117 24.00 5.34 -23.33
C GLU A 117 23.19 4.46 -22.40
N ALA A 118 23.75 3.38 -21.87
CA ALA A 118 23.10 2.55 -20.86
C ALA A 118 22.77 3.37 -19.60
N LEU A 119 23.74 4.14 -19.10
CA LEU A 119 23.56 4.99 -17.93
C LEU A 119 22.54 6.11 -18.20
N MET A 120 22.64 6.80 -19.34
CA MET A 120 21.69 7.84 -19.73
C MET A 120 20.26 7.30 -19.87
N ASN A 121 20.08 6.18 -20.58
CA ASN A 121 18.78 5.55 -20.75
C ASN A 121 18.17 5.09 -19.43
N TRP A 122 18.99 4.69 -18.47
CA TRP A 122 18.49 4.28 -17.16
C TRP A 122 17.88 5.44 -16.38
N PHE A 123 18.50 6.62 -16.43
CA PHE A 123 18.04 7.83 -15.74
C PHE A 123 17.03 8.66 -16.52
N ASP A 124 16.74 8.34 -17.77
CA ASP A 124 15.82 9.07 -18.63
C ASP A 124 14.38 9.13 -18.05
N LEU A 125 13.62 10.14 -18.46
CA LEU A 125 12.26 10.39 -17.98
C LEU A 125 11.34 9.20 -18.28
N GLY A 126 10.71 8.66 -17.24
CA GLY A 126 9.73 7.56 -17.37
C GLY A 126 10.34 6.18 -17.63
N LYS A 127 11.68 6.06 -17.69
CA LYS A 127 12.39 4.80 -17.93
C LYS A 127 12.72 4.07 -16.61
N ASN A 128 13.85 3.36 -16.57
CA ASN A 128 14.17 2.36 -15.56
C ASN A 128 14.23 2.92 -14.14
N ALA A 129 14.88 4.07 -13.93
CA ALA A 129 14.93 4.71 -12.61
C ALA A 129 13.53 5.07 -12.08
N ASP A 130 12.68 5.65 -12.93
CA ASP A 130 11.33 6.08 -12.58
C ASP A 130 10.37 4.89 -12.39
N SER A 131 10.52 3.84 -13.20
CA SER A 131 9.80 2.57 -13.04
C SER A 131 10.20 1.88 -11.73
N PHE A 132 11.50 1.75 -11.49
CA PHE A 132 12.04 1.14 -10.28
C PHE A 132 11.55 1.86 -9.02
N ARG A 133 11.65 3.20 -9.01
CA ARG A 133 11.16 4.03 -7.90
C ARG A 133 9.67 3.80 -7.62
N ARG A 134 8.83 3.78 -8.66
CA ARG A 134 7.38 3.53 -8.51
C ARG A 134 7.10 2.14 -7.95
N ASN A 135 7.76 1.12 -8.48
CA ASN A 135 7.60 -0.26 -8.03
C ASN A 135 8.06 -0.44 -6.59
N ALA A 136 9.22 0.12 -6.24
CA ALA A 136 9.76 0.11 -4.88
C ALA A 136 8.78 0.73 -3.87
N LEU A 137 8.22 1.92 -4.16
CA LEU A 137 7.24 2.57 -3.28
C LEU A 137 5.94 1.77 -3.17
N ALA A 138 5.43 1.23 -4.27
CA ALA A 138 4.23 0.41 -4.27
C ALA A 138 4.40 -0.88 -3.45
N GLU A 139 5.56 -1.52 -3.51
CA GLU A 139 5.85 -2.71 -2.72
C GLU A 139 6.03 -2.39 -1.23
N VAL A 140 6.69 -1.28 -0.88
CA VAL A 140 6.75 -0.82 0.51
C VAL A 140 5.34 -0.64 1.08
N ASP A 141 4.44 0.00 0.33
CA ASP A 141 3.04 0.19 0.75
C ASP A 141 2.31 -1.15 0.97
N LYS A 142 2.49 -2.12 0.06
CA LYS A 142 1.96 -3.48 0.22
C LYS A 142 2.46 -4.16 1.48
N VAL A 143 3.76 -4.06 1.78
CA VAL A 143 4.37 -4.66 2.99
C VAL A 143 3.85 -4.00 4.26
N VAL A 144 3.74 -2.66 4.29
CA VAL A 144 3.16 -1.94 5.43
C VAL A 144 1.71 -2.34 5.64
N ARG A 145 0.90 -2.39 4.58
CA ARG A 145 -0.52 -2.78 4.67
C ARG A 145 -0.70 -4.21 5.17
N ARG A 146 0.07 -5.15 4.64
CA ARG A 146 0.07 -6.55 5.10
C ARG A 146 0.49 -6.67 6.56
N ALA A 147 1.44 -5.87 7.04
CA ALA A 147 1.86 -5.89 8.44
C ALA A 147 0.74 -5.42 9.36
N SER A 148 0.01 -4.37 8.95
CA SER A 148 -1.16 -3.89 9.69
C SER A 148 -2.26 -4.95 9.77
N VAL A 149 -2.52 -5.66 8.66
CA VAL A 149 -3.49 -6.77 8.64
C VAL A 149 -3.02 -7.94 9.52
N LEU A 150 -1.75 -8.32 9.44
CA LEU A 150 -1.18 -9.41 10.24
C LEU A 150 -1.20 -9.07 11.73
N ALA A 151 -0.79 -7.85 12.11
CA ALA A 151 -0.84 -7.37 13.49
C ALA A 151 -2.27 -7.32 14.04
N ALA A 152 -3.26 -6.97 13.20
CA ALA A 152 -4.67 -7.03 13.56
C ALA A 152 -5.14 -8.49 13.74
N SER A 153 -4.70 -9.42 12.89
CA SER A 153 -5.10 -10.83 12.95
C SER A 153 -4.44 -11.64 14.08
N THR A 154 -3.22 -11.27 14.49
CA THR A 154 -2.45 -11.99 15.53
C THR A 154 -2.79 -11.50 16.95
N ARG A 155 -3.64 -10.47 17.06
CA ARG A 155 -4.26 -10.08 18.32
C ARG A 155 -5.74 -10.49 18.30
N PRO A 156 -6.10 -11.70 18.77
CA PRO A 156 -7.51 -12.06 18.98
C PRO A 156 -8.21 -11.10 19.97
N ASN A 157 -7.45 -10.37 20.79
CA ASN A 157 -7.95 -9.45 21.81
C ASN A 157 -7.37 -8.05 21.64
N ALA A 158 -8.02 -7.19 20.86
CA ALA A 158 -7.97 -5.75 21.10
C ALA A 158 -9.20 -5.05 20.50
N ASN A 159 -10.39 -5.65 20.62
CA ASN A 159 -11.56 -4.80 20.75
C ASN A 159 -11.59 -4.28 22.20
N TYR A 160 -10.58 -3.46 22.54
CA TYR A 160 -10.43 -2.84 23.86
C TYR A 160 -11.73 -2.14 24.24
N ALA A 161 -12.40 -1.53 23.25
CA ALA A 161 -13.74 -0.98 23.41
C ALA A 161 -14.78 -2.04 23.82
N THR A 162 -14.83 -3.21 23.18
CA THR A 162 -15.76 -4.29 23.60
C THR A 162 -15.41 -4.90 24.95
N ASN A 163 -14.13 -5.08 25.28
CA ASN A 163 -13.72 -5.59 26.58
C ASN A 163 -14.02 -4.57 27.70
N LEU A 164 -13.77 -3.28 27.46
CA LEU A 164 -14.18 -2.20 28.35
C LEU A 164 -15.70 -2.07 28.44
N HIS A 165 -16.42 -2.31 27.34
CA HIS A 165 -17.88 -2.26 27.32
C HIS A 165 -18.48 -3.42 28.12
N LEU A 166 -17.94 -4.63 27.97
CA LEU A 166 -18.33 -5.79 28.77
C LEU A 166 -18.01 -5.57 30.26
N LEU A 167 -16.83 -5.02 30.56
CA LEU A 167 -16.45 -4.65 31.92
C LEU A 167 -17.40 -3.58 32.49
N ALA A 168 -17.75 -2.55 31.71
CA ALA A 168 -18.69 -1.52 32.12
C ALA A 168 -20.10 -2.08 32.37
N GLN A 169 -20.56 -3.02 31.53
CA GLN A 169 -21.82 -3.73 31.76
C GLN A 169 -21.79 -4.57 33.03
N GLN A 170 -20.68 -5.27 33.31
CA GLN A 170 -20.51 -6.04 34.54
C GLN A 170 -20.45 -5.15 35.79
N LEU A 171 -19.82 -3.97 35.70
CA LEU A 171 -19.80 -2.99 36.78
C LEU A 171 -21.19 -2.37 37.02
N LEU A 172 -21.97 -2.12 35.98
CA LEU A 172 -23.36 -1.63 36.08
C LEU A 172 -24.31 -2.66 36.69
N GLN A 173 -24.01 -3.95 36.54
CA GLN A 173 -24.78 -5.05 37.10
C GLN A 173 -24.27 -5.50 38.48
N ALA A 174 -23.21 -4.86 39.00
CA ALA A 174 -22.68 -5.18 40.31
C ALA A 174 -23.71 -4.86 41.40
N LYS A 175 -23.82 -5.76 42.37
CA LYS A 175 -24.82 -5.68 43.45
C LYS A 175 -24.63 -4.44 44.34
N ASP A 176 -23.37 -4.08 44.58
CA ASP A 176 -22.95 -2.98 45.45
C ASP A 176 -21.58 -2.43 45.00
N GLY A 177 -21.21 -1.28 45.55
CA GLY A 177 -19.96 -0.58 45.22
C GLY A 177 -18.71 -1.41 45.53
N GLU A 178 -18.76 -2.28 46.54
CA GLU A 178 -17.66 -3.16 46.90
C GLU A 178 -17.43 -4.24 45.84
N THR A 179 -18.49 -4.88 45.34
CA THR A 179 -18.40 -5.86 44.24
C THR A 179 -17.88 -5.20 42.95
N ALA A 180 -18.38 -4.00 42.64
CA ALA A 180 -17.90 -3.23 41.49
C ALA A 180 -16.39 -2.93 41.62
N GLN A 181 -15.96 -2.53 42.82
CA GLN A 181 -14.55 -2.25 43.12
C GLN A 181 -13.66 -3.48 42.97
N GLN A 182 -14.10 -4.66 43.42
CA GLN A 182 -13.34 -5.91 43.28
C GLN A 182 -13.18 -6.31 41.81
N ILE A 183 -14.25 -6.20 41.01
CA ILE A 183 -14.22 -6.47 39.55
C ILE A 183 -13.25 -5.52 38.85
N PHE A 184 -13.32 -4.23 39.17
CA PHE A 184 -12.40 -3.22 38.63
C PHE A 184 -10.94 -3.52 39.01
N SER A 185 -10.69 -3.83 40.28
CA SER A 185 -9.35 -4.11 40.81
C SER A 185 -8.73 -5.34 40.14
N LEU A 186 -9.53 -6.37 39.89
CA LEU A 186 -9.12 -7.57 39.17
C LEU A 186 -8.80 -7.27 37.70
N ALA A 187 -9.65 -6.52 37.01
CA ALA A 187 -9.49 -6.21 35.59
C ALA A 187 -8.26 -5.34 35.29
N PHE A 188 -7.89 -4.45 36.22
CA PHE A 188 -6.75 -3.53 36.07
C PHE A 188 -5.54 -3.88 36.94
N ALA A 189 -5.57 -5.04 37.63
CA ALA A 189 -4.53 -5.49 38.54
C ALA A 189 -4.11 -4.43 39.58
N ASN A 190 -5.08 -3.65 40.07
CA ASN A 190 -4.83 -2.52 40.95
C ASN A 190 -5.72 -2.62 42.19
N MET A 191 -5.13 -2.87 43.36
CA MET A 191 -5.84 -3.24 44.60
C MET A 191 -6.59 -2.08 45.27
N LEU A 192 -6.44 -0.85 44.78
CA LEU A 192 -7.12 0.35 45.29
C LEU A 192 -7.59 1.21 44.11
N PRO A 193 -8.73 1.93 44.24
CA PRO A 193 -9.09 2.95 43.28
C PRO A 193 -7.98 4.01 43.26
N VAL A 194 -7.37 4.21 42.08
CA VAL A 194 -6.49 5.36 41.86
C VAL A 194 -7.38 6.58 41.79
N HIS A 195 -7.60 7.21 42.94
CA HIS A 195 -8.11 8.57 42.96
C HIS A 195 -7.07 9.43 42.25
N LEU A 196 -7.47 10.07 41.15
CA LEU A 196 -6.64 11.08 40.53
C LEU A 196 -6.43 12.18 41.58
N PRO A 197 -5.18 12.56 41.90
CA PRO A 197 -4.94 13.66 42.83
C PRO A 197 -5.65 14.94 42.37
N GLU A 198 -5.98 15.85 43.29
CA GLU A 198 -6.65 17.12 42.99
C GLU A 198 -5.92 17.93 41.89
N SER A 199 -4.61 17.74 41.75
CA SER A 199 -3.81 18.34 40.68
C SER A 199 -4.19 17.88 39.26
N LEU A 200 -4.84 16.72 39.12
CA LEU A 200 -5.30 16.14 37.85
C LEU A 200 -6.82 16.19 37.68
N ALA A 201 -7.58 16.08 38.76
CA ALA A 201 -9.05 16.07 38.74
C ALA A 201 -9.69 17.45 39.01
N GLY A 202 -8.95 18.38 39.63
CA GLY A 202 -9.47 19.63 40.15
C GLY A 202 -10.02 19.50 41.57
N ALA A 203 -10.22 20.65 42.24
CA ALA A 203 -10.98 20.70 43.49
C ALA A 203 -12.49 20.66 43.16
N PRO A 204 -13.31 19.95 43.96
CA PRO A 204 -14.77 19.98 43.80
C PRO A 204 -15.28 21.42 43.82
N SER A 205 -16.32 21.71 43.02
CA SER A 205 -16.97 23.02 43.10
C SER A 205 -17.45 23.29 44.53
N ALA A 206 -17.35 24.53 45.00
CA ALA A 206 -17.90 24.93 46.31
C ALA A 206 -19.42 24.74 46.40
N THR A 207 -20.09 24.50 45.26
CA THR A 207 -21.52 24.21 45.15
C THR A 207 -21.82 22.72 44.99
N PHE A 208 -20.82 21.83 45.05
CA PHE A 208 -21.03 20.39 44.87
C PHE A 208 -21.71 19.78 46.10
N ASP A 209 -22.94 19.30 45.92
CA ASP A 209 -23.63 18.45 46.89
C ASP A 209 -23.63 17.00 46.41
N GLY A 210 -22.91 16.13 47.12
CA GLY A 210 -22.81 14.70 46.82
C GLY A 210 -24.12 13.91 46.95
N LYS A 211 -25.22 14.56 47.39
CA LYS A 211 -26.57 13.98 47.43
C LYS A 211 -27.41 14.35 46.20
N GLU A 212 -27.08 15.43 45.50
CA GLU A 212 -27.89 15.96 44.39
C GLU A 212 -27.31 15.66 42.99
N GLY A 213 -26.04 15.24 42.90
CA GLY A 213 -25.41 14.98 41.61
C GLY A 213 -24.21 14.04 41.67
N SER A 214 -23.87 13.48 40.52
CA SER A 214 -22.69 12.63 40.33
C SER A 214 -21.52 13.46 39.82
N ALA A 215 -20.32 13.27 40.38
CA ALA A 215 -19.09 13.95 39.94
C ALA A 215 -18.77 13.75 38.43
N TRP A 216 -19.41 12.78 37.77
CA TRP A 216 -19.29 12.52 36.33
C TRP A 216 -20.15 13.43 35.44
N GLN A 217 -21.06 14.22 36.02
CA GLN A 217 -21.96 15.12 35.29
C GLN A 217 -21.45 16.56 35.25
N GLU A 218 -20.41 16.88 36.04
CA GLU A 218 -19.77 18.19 36.04
C GLU A 218 -18.66 18.28 34.99
N PRO A 219 -18.49 19.43 34.33
CA PRO A 219 -17.38 19.63 33.40
C PRO A 219 -16.05 19.60 34.17
N PRO A 220 -14.97 19.04 33.57
CA PRO A 220 -13.68 18.91 34.25
C PRO A 220 -13.09 20.28 34.56
N THR A 221 -12.66 20.48 35.80
CA THR A 221 -12.04 21.74 36.26
C THR A 221 -10.61 21.92 35.75
N VAL A 222 -9.93 20.81 35.44
CA VAL A 222 -8.56 20.78 34.91
C VAL A 222 -8.59 20.14 33.52
N THR A 223 -7.88 20.73 32.56
CA THR A 223 -7.68 20.16 31.22
C THR A 223 -6.32 19.45 31.14
N PRO A 224 -6.25 18.12 31.41
CA PRO A 224 -4.97 17.40 31.38
C PRO A 224 -4.46 17.28 29.94
N ARG A 225 -3.19 17.62 29.74
CA ARG A 225 -2.50 17.43 28.45
C ARG A 225 -1.73 16.12 28.50
N LEU A 226 -2.21 15.11 27.78
CA LEU A 226 -1.54 13.82 27.66
C LEU A 226 -0.28 13.95 26.80
N ARG A 227 0.85 13.40 27.26
CA ARG A 227 2.08 13.29 26.47
C ARG A 227 2.41 11.83 26.20
N PRO A 228 2.86 11.46 25.00
CA PRO A 228 3.40 10.12 24.74
C PRO A 228 4.61 9.86 25.62
N ILE A 229 4.63 8.72 26.32
CA ILE A 229 5.77 8.30 27.14
C ILE A 229 6.86 7.73 26.22
N SER A 230 7.66 8.62 25.62
CA SER A 230 8.83 8.25 24.81
C SER A 230 10.06 9.04 25.28
N ARG A 231 11.21 8.34 25.40
CA ARG A 231 12.49 8.99 25.75
C ARG A 231 12.97 9.99 24.69
N ALA A 232 12.48 9.87 23.45
CA ALA A 232 12.78 10.79 22.35
C ALA A 232 12.06 12.14 22.44
N ASN A 233 11.02 12.27 23.30
CA ASN A 233 10.20 13.48 23.43
C ASN A 233 10.60 14.37 24.64
N ARG A 234 11.88 14.34 25.05
CA ARG A 234 12.40 15.21 26.12
C ARG A 234 12.85 16.57 25.55
N GLY A 235 11.89 17.44 25.24
CA GLY A 235 12.13 18.82 24.81
C GLY A 235 10.84 19.66 24.80
N GLU A 236 10.97 20.99 24.85
CA GLU A 236 9.85 21.91 24.56
C GLU A 236 9.63 21.94 23.04
N HIS A 237 8.66 21.17 22.57
CA HIS A 237 8.20 21.25 21.19
C HIS A 237 7.04 22.25 21.07
N ALA A 238 6.90 22.84 19.87
CA ALA A 238 5.73 23.63 19.53
C ALA A 238 4.46 22.82 19.77
N LEU A 239 3.41 23.51 20.25
CA LEU A 239 2.12 22.91 20.59
C LEU A 239 1.61 22.10 19.39
N GLU A 240 1.40 20.79 19.57
CA GLU A 240 0.68 19.98 18.59
C GLU A 240 -0.78 20.40 18.56
N ASP A 241 -1.37 20.44 17.36
CA ASP A 241 -2.78 20.71 17.19
C ASP A 241 -3.62 19.68 17.96
N PRO A 242 -4.74 20.10 18.57
CA PRO A 242 -5.62 19.19 19.31
C PRO A 242 -6.09 18.05 18.40
N VAL A 243 -6.25 16.86 18.98
CA VAL A 243 -6.84 15.71 18.28
C VAL A 243 -8.23 16.11 17.78
N ILE A 244 -8.33 16.32 16.47
CA ILE A 244 -9.58 16.69 15.80
C ILE A 244 -10.55 15.51 15.91
N ASP A 245 -11.77 15.77 16.37
CA ASP A 245 -12.83 14.77 16.42
C ASP A 245 -13.24 14.36 14.99
N ASN A 246 -12.57 13.34 14.47
CA ASN A 246 -12.81 12.79 13.15
C ASN A 246 -14.07 11.91 13.08
N ARG A 247 -14.91 11.84 14.12
CA ARG A 247 -16.13 11.00 14.11
C ARG A 247 -17.07 11.37 12.96
N THR A 248 -17.19 12.65 12.63
CA THR A 248 -17.99 13.12 11.50
C THR A 248 -17.37 12.70 10.17
N ILE A 249 -16.06 12.85 10.01
CA ILE A 249 -15.31 12.44 8.81
C ILE A 249 -15.40 10.92 8.60
N ILE A 250 -15.19 10.13 9.67
CA ILE A 250 -15.28 8.68 9.64
C ILE A 250 -16.72 8.25 9.31
N ARG A 251 -17.72 8.85 9.95
CA ARG A 251 -19.14 8.56 9.65
C ARG A 251 -19.48 8.86 8.19
N ASN A 252 -19.03 10.00 7.68
CA ASN A 252 -19.24 10.36 6.27
C ASN A 252 -18.54 9.37 5.33
N LEU A 253 -17.32 8.93 5.67
CA LEU A 253 -16.59 7.95 4.86
C LEU A 253 -17.28 6.58 4.85
N VAL A 254 -17.78 6.12 6.00
CA VAL A 254 -18.56 4.89 6.12
C VAL A 254 -19.85 4.98 5.29
N ASN A 255 -20.61 6.08 5.43
CA ASN A 255 -21.83 6.29 4.66
C ASN A 255 -21.55 6.30 3.15
N GLN A 256 -20.52 7.01 2.70
CA GLN A 256 -20.12 7.02 1.29
C GLN A 256 -19.71 5.64 0.78
N TYR A 257 -19.04 4.85 1.62
CA TYR A 257 -18.67 3.48 1.28
C TYR A 257 -19.91 2.57 1.16
N GLU A 258 -20.85 2.67 2.11
CA GLU A 258 -22.10 1.91 2.09
C GLU A 258 -22.97 2.27 0.89
N GLU A 259 -23.10 3.55 0.57
CA GLU A 259 -23.83 4.03 -0.62
C GLU A 259 -23.21 3.48 -1.91
N LYS A 260 -21.88 3.57 -2.07
CA LYS A 260 -21.18 3.00 -3.23
C LYS A 260 -21.40 1.49 -3.33
N ARG A 261 -21.30 0.77 -2.21
CA ARG A 261 -21.53 -0.68 -2.17
C ARG A 261 -22.96 -1.04 -2.56
N GLN A 262 -23.96 -0.30 -2.09
CA GLN A 262 -25.36 -0.51 -2.48
C GLN A 262 -25.59 -0.23 -3.97
N GLN A 263 -24.99 0.83 -4.52
CA GLN A 263 -25.05 1.13 -5.94
C GLN A 263 -24.41 0.02 -6.79
N GLU A 264 -23.25 -0.51 -6.37
CA GLU A 264 -22.59 -1.64 -7.02
C GLU A 264 -23.47 -2.90 -7.02
N LEU A 265 -24.06 -3.24 -5.87
CA LEU A 265 -24.98 -4.38 -5.76
C LEU A 265 -26.22 -4.23 -6.65
N GLN A 266 -26.83 -3.04 -6.67
CA GLN A 266 -28.00 -2.77 -7.53
C GLN A 266 -27.65 -2.87 -9.02
N ARG A 267 -26.48 -2.36 -9.44
CA ARG A 267 -26.01 -2.46 -10.83
C ARG A 267 -25.77 -3.90 -11.23
N PHE A 268 -25.10 -4.67 -10.37
CA PHE A 268 -24.87 -6.08 -10.59
C PHE A 268 -26.19 -6.86 -10.72
N ALA A 269 -27.14 -6.61 -9.82
CA ALA A 269 -28.46 -7.25 -9.86
C ALA A 269 -29.26 -6.92 -11.13
N ARG A 270 -29.13 -5.69 -11.67
CA ARG A 270 -29.78 -5.31 -12.95
C ARG A 270 -29.18 -6.07 -14.13
N LEU A 271 -27.86 -6.10 -14.22
CA LEU A 271 -27.12 -6.80 -15.28
C LEU A 271 -27.38 -8.32 -15.29
N PHE A 272 -27.43 -8.93 -14.11
CA PHE A 272 -27.66 -10.36 -13.92
C PHE A 272 -29.06 -10.63 -13.34
N SER A 273 -30.06 -9.90 -13.84
CA SER A 273 -31.46 -10.08 -13.47
C SER A 273 -32.04 -11.40 -13.98
N THR A 274 -31.49 -11.92 -15.08
CA THR A 274 -31.75 -13.26 -15.58
C THR A 274 -30.60 -14.20 -15.21
N ALA A 275 -30.92 -15.47 -14.95
CA ALA A 275 -29.91 -16.49 -14.66
C ALA A 275 -28.91 -16.69 -15.81
N HIS A 276 -29.32 -16.37 -17.04
CA HIS A 276 -28.47 -16.43 -18.23
C HIS A 276 -28.40 -15.06 -18.88
N LEU A 277 -27.19 -14.62 -19.21
CA LEU A 277 -26.92 -13.37 -19.88
C LEU A 277 -26.17 -13.65 -21.19
N ASP A 278 -26.83 -13.44 -22.33
CA ASP A 278 -26.21 -13.50 -23.66
C ASP A 278 -25.85 -12.08 -24.09
N LEU A 279 -24.55 -11.81 -24.24
CA LEU A 279 -24.06 -10.50 -24.64
C LEU A 279 -24.49 -10.11 -26.06
N GLY A 280 -24.87 -11.07 -26.90
CA GLY A 280 -25.46 -10.79 -28.22
C GLY A 280 -26.86 -10.18 -28.15
N MET A 281 -27.56 -10.33 -27.03
CA MET A 281 -28.89 -9.76 -26.82
C MET A 281 -28.84 -8.35 -26.23
N LEU A 282 -27.71 -7.96 -25.64
CA LEU A 282 -27.49 -6.62 -25.09
C LEU A 282 -27.09 -5.67 -26.23
N LYS A 283 -27.95 -4.69 -26.55
CA LYS A 283 -27.64 -3.68 -27.58
C LYS A 283 -27.12 -2.36 -27.01
N GLN A 284 -27.55 -2.00 -25.80
CA GLN A 284 -27.20 -0.76 -25.13
C GLN A 284 -26.89 -1.05 -23.66
N ILE A 285 -25.81 -0.47 -23.15
CA ILE A 285 -25.37 -0.58 -21.76
C ILE A 285 -24.87 0.78 -21.28
N THR A 286 -24.90 1.02 -19.97
CA THR A 286 -24.26 2.19 -19.36
C THR A 286 -22.73 2.01 -19.25
N ILE A 287 -22.01 3.11 -18.99
CA ILE A 287 -20.54 3.11 -18.84
C ILE A 287 -20.14 2.20 -17.67
N GLU A 288 -20.92 2.26 -16.59
CA GLU A 288 -20.68 1.53 -15.36
C GLU A 288 -21.04 0.04 -15.52
N GLU A 289 -22.12 -0.28 -16.23
CA GLU A 289 -22.46 -1.67 -16.56
C GLU A 289 -21.40 -2.32 -17.44
N ARG A 290 -20.82 -1.57 -18.39
CA ARG A 290 -19.69 -2.04 -19.19
C ARG A 290 -18.49 -2.40 -18.33
N ALA A 291 -18.16 -1.57 -17.34
CA ALA A 291 -17.04 -1.83 -16.44
C ALA A 291 -17.27 -3.11 -15.61
N VAL A 292 -18.50 -3.31 -15.10
CA VAL A 292 -18.88 -4.54 -14.38
C VAL A 292 -18.78 -5.76 -15.29
N LEU A 293 -19.33 -5.69 -16.51
CA LEU A 293 -19.27 -6.80 -17.47
C LEU A 293 -17.83 -7.20 -17.81
N LEU A 294 -16.96 -6.22 -18.08
CA LEU A 294 -15.55 -6.48 -18.38
C LEU A 294 -14.83 -7.12 -17.19
N ALA A 295 -15.07 -6.64 -15.97
CA ALA A 295 -14.49 -7.25 -14.77
C ALA A 295 -14.93 -8.70 -14.57
N VAL A 296 -16.21 -9.01 -14.82
CA VAL A 296 -16.74 -10.37 -14.74
C VAL A 296 -16.12 -11.27 -15.82
N ILE A 297 -16.04 -10.79 -17.07
CA ILE A 297 -15.44 -11.56 -18.18
C ILE A 297 -13.96 -11.83 -17.93
N ASP A 298 -13.20 -10.81 -17.51
CA ASP A 298 -11.77 -10.93 -17.20
C ASP A 298 -11.53 -11.91 -16.05
N GLY A 299 -12.36 -11.83 -15.01
CA GLY A 299 -12.35 -12.78 -13.89
C GLY A 299 -12.61 -14.22 -14.34
N CYS A 300 -13.66 -14.46 -15.13
CA CYS A 300 -13.94 -15.79 -15.67
C CYS A 300 -12.83 -16.28 -16.61
N GLN A 301 -12.24 -15.42 -17.45
CA GLN A 301 -11.17 -15.83 -18.36
C GLN A 301 -9.87 -16.16 -17.61
N SER A 302 -9.63 -15.55 -16.46
CA SER A 302 -8.46 -15.78 -15.62
C SER A 302 -8.60 -17.00 -14.71
N ASP A 303 -9.82 -17.41 -14.38
CA ASP A 303 -10.09 -18.55 -13.51
C ASP A 303 -10.11 -19.88 -14.27
N ALA A 304 -9.49 -20.91 -13.70
CA ALA A 304 -9.37 -22.23 -14.34
C ALA A 304 -10.72 -22.94 -14.53
N ARG A 305 -11.73 -22.61 -13.72
CA ARG A 305 -13.10 -23.15 -13.82
C ARG A 305 -14.03 -22.23 -14.60
N ARG A 306 -13.51 -21.13 -15.15
CA ARG A 306 -14.29 -20.10 -15.85
C ARG A 306 -15.31 -19.39 -14.96
N GLN A 307 -14.96 -19.19 -13.68
CA GLN A 307 -15.87 -18.65 -12.67
C GLN A 307 -15.43 -17.28 -12.14
N TYR A 308 -16.40 -16.46 -11.77
CA TYR A 308 -16.20 -15.18 -11.09
C TYR A 308 -17.13 -15.09 -9.86
N ARG A 309 -16.58 -14.71 -8.71
CA ARG A 309 -17.36 -14.52 -7.48
C ARG A 309 -17.91 -13.10 -7.41
N ALA A 310 -19.22 -12.97 -7.45
CA ALA A 310 -19.93 -11.69 -7.48
C ALA A 310 -19.94 -10.97 -6.12
N PRO A 311 -20.14 -9.64 -6.10
CA PRO A 311 -20.24 -8.85 -4.86
C PRO A 311 -21.39 -9.26 -3.93
N ASP A 312 -22.45 -9.84 -4.49
CA ASP A 312 -23.61 -10.37 -3.74
C ASP A 312 -23.41 -11.82 -3.26
N GLY A 313 -22.23 -12.40 -3.50
CA GLY A 313 -21.86 -13.76 -3.09
C GLY A 313 -22.22 -14.85 -4.09
N SER A 314 -22.95 -14.55 -5.17
CA SER A 314 -23.23 -15.51 -6.24
C SER A 314 -22.01 -15.83 -7.10
N VAL A 315 -22.07 -16.91 -7.88
CA VAL A 315 -21.00 -17.30 -8.81
C VAL A 315 -21.49 -17.09 -10.24
N ILE A 316 -20.69 -16.41 -11.06
CA ILE A 316 -20.93 -16.27 -12.49
C ILE A 316 -20.00 -17.20 -13.25
N VAL A 317 -20.54 -17.96 -14.19
CA VAL A 317 -19.79 -18.92 -15.02
C VAL A 317 -19.83 -18.50 -16.48
N LEU A 318 -18.69 -18.50 -17.16
CA LEU A 318 -18.60 -18.28 -18.60
C LEU A 318 -18.78 -19.60 -19.36
N LEU A 319 -19.84 -19.68 -20.17
CA LEU A 319 -20.26 -20.93 -20.82
C LEU A 319 -19.57 -21.22 -22.16
N ASN A 320 -19.13 -20.19 -22.89
CA ASN A 320 -18.53 -20.30 -24.22
C ASN A 320 -17.20 -19.53 -24.31
N PRO A 321 -16.14 -19.98 -23.61
CA PRO A 321 -14.85 -19.28 -23.58
C PRO A 321 -14.17 -19.18 -24.95
N ASP A 322 -14.42 -20.12 -25.86
CA ASP A 322 -13.77 -20.20 -27.18
C ASP A 322 -14.59 -19.55 -28.31
N GLU A 323 -15.58 -18.72 -27.96
CA GLU A 323 -16.46 -18.03 -28.91
C GLU A 323 -15.68 -17.15 -29.91
N GLN A 324 -15.91 -17.36 -31.19
CA GLN A 324 -15.26 -16.61 -32.28
C GLN A 324 -16.18 -15.56 -32.90
N THR A 325 -17.48 -15.62 -32.60
CA THR A 325 -18.45 -14.64 -33.10
C THR A 325 -18.42 -13.39 -32.23
N TYR A 326 -18.26 -12.22 -32.84
CA TYR A 326 -18.24 -10.94 -32.11
C TYR A 326 -19.61 -10.29 -32.04
N THR A 327 -19.85 -9.56 -30.95
CA THR A 327 -21.00 -8.67 -30.74
C THR A 327 -20.51 -7.27 -30.37
N ALA A 328 -21.34 -6.26 -30.61
CA ALA A 328 -21.04 -4.85 -30.34
C ALA A 328 -21.98 -4.30 -29.27
N LEU A 329 -21.43 -3.91 -28.13
CA LEU A 329 -22.15 -3.25 -27.04
C LEU A 329 -21.98 -1.74 -27.16
N ARG A 330 -23.09 -0.99 -27.23
CA ARG A 330 -23.05 0.47 -27.33
C ARG A 330 -23.23 1.09 -25.95
N ALA A 331 -22.28 1.94 -25.56
CA ALA A 331 -22.35 2.79 -24.37
C ALA A 331 -22.33 4.28 -24.78
N PRO A 332 -22.74 5.21 -23.90
CA PRO A 332 -22.76 6.64 -24.22
C PRO A 332 -21.39 7.22 -24.64
N ASP A 333 -20.30 6.61 -24.21
CA ASP A 333 -18.91 7.05 -24.46
C ASP A 333 -18.19 6.22 -25.54
N GLY A 334 -18.85 5.23 -26.16
CA GLY A 334 -18.24 4.45 -27.24
C GLY A 334 -18.88 3.08 -27.48
N VAL A 335 -18.28 2.33 -28.41
CA VAL A 335 -18.73 0.97 -28.76
C VAL A 335 -17.65 -0.03 -28.37
N LEU A 336 -18.05 -1.06 -27.63
CA LEU A 336 -17.18 -2.17 -27.23
C LEU A 336 -17.47 -3.37 -28.13
N LEU A 337 -16.44 -3.84 -28.85
CA LEU A 337 -16.50 -5.06 -29.67
C LEU A 337 -15.84 -6.21 -28.90
N LEU A 338 -16.57 -7.29 -28.67
CA LEU A 338 -16.07 -8.46 -27.96
C LEU A 338 -16.74 -9.75 -28.44
N PRO A 339 -16.21 -10.94 -28.13
CA PRO A 339 -16.90 -12.19 -28.41
C PRO A 339 -18.30 -12.23 -27.77
N ARG A 340 -19.23 -12.95 -28.41
CA ARG A 340 -20.61 -13.12 -27.97
C ARG A 340 -20.69 -14.10 -26.79
N TYR A 341 -20.10 -13.70 -25.68
CA TYR A 341 -20.07 -14.51 -24.48
C TYR A 341 -21.47 -14.74 -23.89
N ARG A 342 -21.63 -15.87 -23.22
CA ARG A 342 -22.80 -16.27 -22.46
C ARG A 342 -22.37 -16.53 -21.03
N LEU A 343 -22.95 -15.78 -20.11
CA LEU A 343 -22.69 -15.87 -18.69
C LEU A 343 -23.89 -16.50 -17.99
N GLN A 344 -23.64 -17.38 -17.03
CA GLN A 344 -24.68 -17.97 -16.20
C GLN A 344 -24.42 -17.61 -14.74
N ARG A 345 -25.46 -17.15 -14.05
CA ARG A 345 -25.44 -16.93 -12.61
C ARG A 345 -25.90 -18.19 -11.90
N GLU A 346 -25.03 -18.74 -11.07
CA GLU A 346 -25.31 -19.81 -10.13
C GLU A 346 -25.57 -19.20 -8.76
N GLU A 347 -26.76 -19.42 -8.22
CA GLU A 347 -27.02 -19.15 -6.82
C GLU A 347 -26.24 -20.16 -5.98
N VAL A 348 -25.45 -19.69 -5.02
CA VAL A 348 -24.90 -20.57 -3.99
C VAL A 348 -26.10 -21.10 -3.22
N GLN A 349 -26.48 -22.35 -3.43
CA GLN A 349 -27.41 -23.05 -2.55
C GLN A 349 -26.79 -23.02 -1.15
N GLY A 350 -27.27 -22.08 -0.32
CA GLY A 350 -27.00 -22.08 1.10
C GLY A 350 -27.48 -23.41 1.65
N GLY A 351 -26.55 -24.23 2.12
CA GLY A 351 -26.87 -25.41 2.90
C GLY A 351 -27.78 -25.02 4.05
N ALA A 352 -28.99 -25.57 4.04
CA ALA A 352 -29.80 -25.67 5.22
C ALA A 352 -29.14 -26.71 6.14
N ALA A 353 -28.57 -26.25 7.25
CA ALA A 353 -28.47 -26.95 8.53
C ALA A 353 -28.10 -25.94 9.62
#